data_AF-A0A7W7PFF9-F1
#
_entry.id   AF-A0A7W7PFF9-F1
#
_cell.length_a   1.000
_cell.length_b   1.000
_cell.length_c   1.000
_cell.angle_alpha   90.00
_cell.angle_beta   90.00
_cell.angle_gamma   90.00
#
_symmetry.space_group_name_H-M   'P 1'
#
loop_
_entity.id
_entity.type
_entity.pdbx_description
1 polymer ?
#
loop_
_entity_poly.entity_id
_entity_poly.type
_entity_poly.pdbx_seq_one_letter_code
_entity_poly.pdbx_strand_id
1 'polypeptide(L)'
;MTDLGASEPQLVSGRWRRVSDSECARRYPAELTIGPGSRYLGTRSPDQGLPVWDVGTARMPDGSTLVMSTSSDELVSYRVEVVDGRFTITAPDGCVVTFERQA
;
A
#
# COMPACT_ATOMS: atom_id res chain seq x y z
N MET A 1 -11.30 -20.06 -16.04
CA MET A 1 -11.93 -19.52 -14.82
C MET A 1 -10.82 -18.79 -14.09
N THR A 2 -10.79 -17.46 -14.17
CA THR A 2 -9.75 -16.66 -13.51
C THR A 2 -9.93 -16.82 -12.02
N ASP A 3 -8.90 -17.30 -11.33
CA ASP A 3 -8.91 -17.39 -9.87
C ASP A 3 -9.05 -15.98 -9.31
N LEU A 4 -10.21 -15.67 -8.73
CA LEU A 4 -10.48 -14.37 -8.11
C LEU A 4 -9.55 -14.12 -6.92
N GLY A 5 -8.97 -15.19 -6.33
CA GLY A 5 -7.94 -15.10 -5.29
C GLY A 5 -6.59 -14.61 -5.82
N ALA A 6 -6.29 -14.80 -7.12
CA ALA A 6 -5.01 -14.39 -7.71
C ALA A 6 -4.87 -12.87 -7.89
N SER A 7 -5.93 -12.08 -7.66
CA SER A 7 -5.87 -10.62 -7.70
C SER A 7 -5.99 -9.97 -6.32
N GLU A 8 -6.40 -10.72 -5.29
CA GLU A 8 -6.49 -10.17 -3.94
C GLU A 8 -5.09 -9.96 -3.35
N PRO A 9 -4.85 -8.86 -2.65
CA PRO A 9 -3.53 -8.52 -2.10
C PRO A 9 -3.23 -9.27 -0.79
N GLN A 10 -3.40 -10.60 -0.77
CA GLN A 10 -3.36 -11.43 0.45
C GLN A 10 -2.06 -11.25 1.27
N LEU A 11 -0.90 -11.11 0.61
CA LEU A 11 0.39 -10.93 1.27
C LEU A 11 0.48 -9.61 2.07
N VAL A 12 -0.27 -8.59 1.64
CA VAL A 12 -0.30 -7.27 2.28
C VAL A 12 -1.65 -6.94 2.93
N SER A 13 -2.59 -7.88 2.98
CA SER A 13 -3.85 -7.71 3.70
C SER A 13 -3.62 -7.56 5.21
N GLY A 14 -4.22 -6.56 5.84
CA GLY A 14 -4.06 -6.28 7.26
C GLY A 14 -3.91 -4.79 7.58
N ARG A 15 -3.53 -4.50 8.83
CA ARG A 15 -3.24 -3.16 9.32
C ARG A 15 -1.73 -2.93 9.38
N TRP A 16 -1.32 -1.74 9.00
CA TRP A 16 0.07 -1.40 8.79
C TRP A 16 0.35 0.03 9.23
N ARG A 17 1.56 0.26 9.74
CA ARG A 17 2.07 1.58 10.07
C ARG A 17 3.30 1.87 9.24
N ARG A 18 3.35 3.03 8.58
CA ARG A 18 4.55 3.48 7.87
C ARG A 18 5.67 3.72 8.88
N VAL A 19 6.85 3.17 8.60
CA VAL A 19 8.06 3.34 9.43
C VAL A 19 9.18 4.08 8.71
N SER A 20 9.13 4.17 7.39
CA SER A 20 10.04 5.03 6.61
C SER A 20 9.64 6.51 6.70
N ASP A 21 10.60 7.40 6.92
CA ASP A 21 10.40 8.82 7.22
C ASP A 21 11.00 9.79 6.18
N SER A 22 11.57 9.27 5.09
CA SER A 22 12.10 10.09 3.98
C SER A 22 11.06 11.08 3.44
N GLU A 23 11.52 12.17 2.83
CA GLU A 23 10.63 13.21 2.30
C GLU A 23 9.58 12.65 1.34
N CYS A 24 9.99 11.76 0.43
CA CYS A 24 9.09 11.13 -0.51
C CYS A 24 8.10 10.17 0.20
N ALA A 25 8.56 9.43 1.22
CA ALA A 25 7.73 8.49 1.98
C ALA A 25 6.65 9.19 2.81
N ARG A 26 6.92 10.43 3.27
CA ARG A 26 5.92 11.25 4.00
C ARG A 26 4.70 11.65 3.16
N ARG A 27 4.70 11.40 1.86
CA ARG A 27 3.52 11.53 0.99
C ARG A 27 2.55 10.36 1.10
N TYR A 28 3.00 9.21 1.63
CA TYR A 28 2.18 8.01 1.84
C TYR A 28 1.54 8.03 3.23
N PRO A 29 0.41 7.34 3.45
CA PRO A 29 -0.32 7.42 4.70
C PRO A 29 0.53 6.94 5.89
N ALA A 30 0.25 7.47 7.07
CA ALA A 30 0.90 7.05 8.30
C ALA A 30 0.43 5.65 8.73
N GLU A 31 -0.84 5.34 8.50
CA GLU A 31 -1.43 4.03 8.72
C GLU A 31 -2.17 3.56 7.48
N LEU A 32 -2.15 2.26 7.21
CA LEU A 32 -2.82 1.66 6.06
C LEU A 32 -3.56 0.40 6.50
N THR A 33 -4.83 0.30 6.14
CA THR A 33 -5.60 -0.95 6.24
C THR A 33 -5.91 -1.45 4.84
N ILE A 34 -5.52 -2.68 4.53
CA ILE A 34 -5.92 -3.39 3.31
C ILE A 34 -6.87 -4.51 3.74
N GLY A 35 -8.14 -4.36 3.37
CA GLY A 35 -9.26 -5.22 3.79
C GLY A 35 -9.76 -6.17 2.70
N PRO A 36 -10.83 -6.92 2.99
CA PRO A 36 -11.41 -7.86 2.02
C PRO A 36 -11.98 -7.16 0.78
N GLY A 37 -12.04 -7.88 -0.33
CA GLY A 37 -12.60 -7.37 -1.58
C GLY A 37 -11.76 -6.27 -2.23
N SER A 38 -10.43 -6.35 -2.05
CA SER A 38 -9.46 -5.45 -2.69
C SER A 38 -9.68 -3.97 -2.36
N ARG A 39 -10.12 -3.64 -1.14
CA ARG A 39 -10.30 -2.26 -0.67
C ARG A 39 -9.25 -1.88 0.35
N TYR A 40 -8.89 -0.60 0.37
CA TYR A 40 -7.96 -0.07 1.37
C TYR A 40 -8.43 1.29 1.93
N LEU A 41 -7.91 1.62 3.10
CA LEU A 41 -8.01 2.92 3.76
C LEU A 41 -6.63 3.34 4.27
N GLY A 42 -6.14 4.48 3.80
CA GLY A 42 -4.96 5.18 4.29
C GLY A 42 -5.35 6.31 5.25
N THR A 43 -4.71 6.35 6.41
CA THR A 43 -4.91 7.40 7.41
C THR A 43 -3.66 8.28 7.48
N ARG A 44 -3.86 9.59 7.39
CA ARG A 44 -2.79 10.59 7.40
C ARG A 44 -2.35 10.94 8.83
N SER A 45 -1.11 11.39 8.99
CA SER A 45 -0.69 12.11 10.21
C SER A 45 -1.40 13.47 10.33
N PRO A 46 -1.52 14.07 11.54
CA PRO A 46 -2.19 15.36 11.73
C PRO A 46 -1.69 16.48 10.81
N ASP A 47 -0.37 16.56 10.60
CA ASP A 47 0.27 17.62 9.80
C ASP A 47 0.46 17.23 8.32
N GLN A 48 -0.01 16.06 7.92
CA GLN A 48 0.11 15.58 6.54
C GLN A 48 -1.06 16.10 5.70
N GLY A 49 -0.77 16.47 4.45
CA GLY A 49 -1.80 16.71 3.44
C GLY A 49 -2.59 15.45 3.07
N LEU A 50 -3.30 15.48 1.94
CA LEU A 50 -3.92 14.28 1.40
C LEU A 50 -2.81 13.26 1.04
N PRO A 51 -2.82 12.03 1.60
CA PRO A 51 -1.81 11.04 1.27
C PRO A 51 -2.04 10.48 -0.13
N VAL A 52 -0.97 9.99 -0.78
CA VAL A 52 -1.02 9.33 -2.10
C VAL A 52 -2.02 8.16 -2.11
N TRP A 53 -2.15 7.47 -0.97
CA TRP A 53 -3.17 6.46 -0.73
C TRP A 53 -4.10 6.94 0.38
N ASP A 54 -5.33 7.31 0.06
CA ASP A 54 -6.37 7.76 1.01
C ASP A 54 -7.48 6.70 1.16
N VAL A 55 -8.19 6.35 0.11
CA VAL A 55 -9.19 5.29 0.07
C VAL A 55 -9.30 4.79 -1.35
N GLY A 56 -9.39 3.47 -1.53
CA GLY A 56 -9.46 2.95 -2.88
C GLY A 56 -9.38 1.45 -2.97
N THR A 57 -8.84 0.98 -4.09
CA THR A 57 -8.67 -0.43 -4.36
C THR A 57 -7.21 -0.84 -4.45
N ALA A 58 -6.92 -2.06 -4.00
CA ALA A 58 -5.61 -2.68 -4.02
C ALA A 58 -5.73 -4.08 -4.62
N ARG A 59 -4.87 -4.40 -5.58
CA ARG A 59 -4.78 -5.73 -6.18
C ARG A 59 -3.33 -6.16 -6.30
N MET A 60 -3.10 -7.46 -6.28
CA MET A 60 -1.77 -8.05 -6.39
C MET A 60 -1.78 -9.09 -7.50
N PRO A 61 -1.44 -8.70 -8.74
CA PRO A 61 -1.51 -9.61 -9.90
C PRO A 61 -0.54 -10.79 -9.82
N ASP A 62 0.53 -10.60 -9.05
CA ASP A 62 1.59 -11.55 -8.78
C ASP A 62 2.20 -11.21 -7.40
N GLY A 63 3.04 -12.09 -6.85
CA GLY A 63 3.61 -11.91 -5.51
C GLY A 63 4.62 -10.76 -5.34
N SER A 64 4.88 -9.96 -6.38
CA SER A 64 5.89 -8.89 -6.41
C SER A 64 5.34 -7.53 -6.87
N THR A 65 4.09 -7.47 -7.31
CA THR A 65 3.46 -6.25 -7.83
C THR A 65 2.21 -5.92 -7.02
N LEU A 66 2.20 -4.76 -6.36
CA LEU A 66 1.01 -4.19 -5.75
C LEU A 66 0.48 -3.08 -6.66
N VAL A 67 -0.77 -3.16 -7.09
CA VAL A 67 -1.43 -2.09 -7.86
C VAL A 67 -2.49 -1.45 -6.99
N MET A 68 -2.42 -0.13 -6.82
CA MET A 68 -3.36 0.63 -6.02
C MET A 68 -3.90 1.82 -6.79
N SER A 69 -5.20 2.10 -6.65
CA SER A 69 -5.72 3.43 -6.99
C SER A 69 -5.12 4.44 -6.00
N THR A 70 -4.77 5.63 -6.46
CA THR A 70 -4.27 6.72 -5.62
C THR A 70 -5.39 7.72 -5.31
N SER A 71 -5.10 8.71 -4.48
CA SER A 71 -6.03 9.80 -4.15
C SER A 71 -6.42 10.69 -5.34
N SER A 72 -5.74 10.53 -6.48
CA SER A 72 -6.09 11.16 -7.76
C SER A 72 -6.75 10.19 -8.73
N ASP A 73 -7.28 9.06 -8.24
CA ASP A 73 -7.92 7.98 -9.00
C ASP A 73 -7.01 7.26 -10.04
N GLU A 74 -5.71 7.55 -10.05
CA GLU A 74 -4.75 6.86 -10.92
C GLU A 74 -4.43 5.47 -10.36
N LEU A 75 -4.44 4.44 -11.22
CA LEU A 75 -3.95 3.10 -10.89
C LEU A 75 -2.44 3.02 -11.07
N VAL A 76 -1.71 2.95 -9.97
CA VAL A 76 -0.24 2.91 -9.95
C VAL A 76 0.25 1.53 -9.55
N SER A 77 1.27 1.03 -10.27
CA SER A 77 1.94 -0.24 -9.95
C SER A 77 3.20 0.01 -9.14
N TYR A 78 3.33 -0.71 -8.03
CA TYR A 78 4.45 -0.66 -7.11
C TYR A 78 5.13 -2.02 -7.08
N ARG A 79 6.46 -2.05 -7.11
CA ARG A 79 7.18 -3.27 -6.71
C ARG A 79 6.99 -3.44 -5.21
N VAL A 80 6.70 -4.65 -4.74
CA VAL A 80 6.53 -4.95 -3.32
C VAL A 80 7.43 -6.11 -2.89
N GLU A 81 7.98 -5.99 -1.70
CA GLU A 81 8.71 -7.03 -0.98
C GLU A 81 8.07 -7.20 0.39
N VAL A 82 7.77 -8.43 0.80
CA VAL A 82 7.16 -8.74 2.11
C VAL A 82 8.09 -9.67 2.88
N VAL A 83 8.61 -9.19 4.00
CA VAL A 83 9.57 -9.91 4.85
C VAL A 83 9.27 -9.60 6.32
N ASP A 84 9.16 -10.63 7.16
CA ASP A 84 9.09 -10.54 8.62
C ASP A 84 8.13 -9.46 9.17
N GLY A 85 6.88 -9.49 8.72
CA GLY A 85 5.86 -8.54 9.19
C GLY A 85 6.05 -7.12 8.68
N ARG A 86 6.90 -6.92 7.67
CA ARG A 86 7.03 -5.66 6.93
C ARG A 86 6.68 -5.88 5.48
N PHE A 87 6.10 -4.86 4.86
CA PHE A 87 6.15 -4.76 3.42
C PHE A 87 6.81 -3.45 3.03
N THR A 88 7.66 -3.52 2.01
CA THR A 88 8.32 -2.37 1.40
C THR A 88 7.85 -2.26 -0.02
N ILE A 89 7.42 -1.06 -0.42
CA ILE A 89 7.15 -0.74 -1.81
C ILE A 89 8.27 0.10 -2.41
N THR A 90 8.47 -0.06 -3.71
CA THR A 90 9.19 0.90 -4.55
C THR A 90 8.20 1.46 -5.57
N ALA A 91 7.98 2.76 -5.50
CA ALA A 91 7.12 3.50 -6.41
C ALA A 91 7.82 3.76 -7.77
N PRO A 92 7.07 4.10 -8.83
CA PRO A 92 7.65 4.37 -10.15
C PRO A 92 8.68 5.51 -10.16
N ASP A 93 8.54 6.48 -9.26
CA ASP A 93 9.50 7.59 -9.07
C ASP A 93 10.75 7.18 -8.28
N GLY A 94 10.88 5.90 -7.91
CA GLY A 94 11.96 5.36 -7.10
C GLY A 94 11.78 5.56 -5.60
N CYS A 95 10.68 6.17 -5.14
CA CYS A 95 10.44 6.32 -3.71
C CYS A 95 10.25 4.95 -3.04
N VAL A 96 11.03 4.70 -2.00
CA VAL A 96 10.94 3.49 -1.18
C VAL A 96 10.17 3.80 0.09
N VAL A 97 9.14 3.01 0.39
CA VAL A 97 8.28 3.19 1.56
C VAL A 97 8.11 1.86 2.27
N THR A 98 8.40 1.84 3.56
CA THR A 98 8.30 0.62 4.39
C THR A 98 7.19 0.78 5.40
N PHE A 99 6.38 -0.27 5.51
CA PHE A 99 5.32 -0.41 6.47
C PHE A 99 5.58 -1.63 7.37
N GLU A 100 5.17 -1.53 8.62
CA GLU A 100 5.24 -2.58 9.63
C GLU A 100 3.84 -3.00 10.03
N ARG A 101 3.61 -4.31 10.10
CA ARG A 101 2.31 -4.89 10.45
C ARG A 101 1.96 -4.53 11.88
N GLN A 102 0.73 -4.08 12.08
CA GLN A 102 0.18 -3.89 13.42
C GLN A 102 -0.47 -5.17 13.91
N ALA A 103 -0.34 -5.44 15.20
CA ALA A 103 -0.98 -6.57 15.89
C ALA A 103 -2.50 -6.48 15.85
#